data_AF-A0A937TIT8-F1
#
_entry.id   AF-A0A937TIT8-F1
#
_cell.length_a   1.000
_cell.length_b   1.000
_cell.length_c   1.000
_cell.angle_alpha   90.00
_cell.angle_beta   90.00
_cell.angle_gamma   90.00
#
_symmetry.space_group_name_H-M   'P 1'
#
loop_
_entity.id
_entity.type
_entity.pdbx_description
1 polymer ?
#
loop_
_entity_poly.entity_id
_entity_poly.type
_entity_poly.pdbx_seq_one_letter_code
_entity_poly.pdbx_strand_id
1 'polypeptide(L)'
;MKKVTHVLSVFAAFLSPLIISCADDNDGNRIYDLRPLSRLIEEFGPTTKGRTTLTSHKKSQGHVFSRSEQNLIPGARGALSQESASNQETYTYEYGYTDHLYWTKATGKDAIGSTIATSIQTLDDAGFPTRRIWYDGAGNFDSAYDYTYERTLYLRTSVIGYRDDPTDNPDVRRDYEYSTVWNKDGILATQTGIGYDSNGIKSYEYKWRSTTLKNSLRGAGGVGYDEYYKEYKEGRLTYQEKVTFDSDGYPQTYSIDYNGDGTYEEIYHSEITKTVEGYLEAVIWIEDSTGNKKWKATFAYDEEGLLKTTKDYEMVGNEFVLDTIYTDVWYKNPVNGPTGGINVYFQSDEEGKPLGEYETIAWTVTQKTHHYYSSPGEEVIRTTDSLEKIRVQ
;
A
#
# COMPACT_ATOMS: atom_id res chain seq x y z
N MET A 1 64.27 12.21 46.73
CA MET A 1 62.83 12.58 46.66
C MET A 1 62.27 11.99 45.38
N LYS A 2 61.83 10.72 45.37
CA LYS A 2 60.42 10.29 45.52
C LYS A 2 59.43 11.18 44.77
N LYS A 3 59.19 10.85 43.50
CA LYS A 3 57.89 10.79 42.78
C LYS A 3 58.17 10.69 41.26
N VAL A 4 58.67 9.53 40.83
CA VAL A 4 58.77 9.12 39.42
C VAL A 4 58.26 7.68 39.37
N THR A 5 56.97 7.51 39.54
CA THR A 5 56.21 6.27 39.36
C THR A 5 54.74 6.65 39.53
N HIS A 6 53.88 6.37 38.54
CA HIS A 6 52.41 6.59 38.50
C HIS A 6 51.86 7.61 37.47
N VAL A 7 52.42 7.72 36.27
CA VAL A 7 51.68 8.29 35.12
C VAL A 7 51.65 7.36 33.89
N LEU A 8 52.36 6.22 33.93
CA LEU A 8 52.40 5.27 32.80
C LEU A 8 51.38 4.12 32.87
N SER A 9 50.38 4.19 33.77
CA SER A 9 49.37 3.12 33.93
C SER A 9 47.93 3.55 33.63
N VAL A 10 47.70 4.79 33.17
CA VAL A 10 46.35 5.28 32.81
C VAL A 10 46.12 5.38 31.30
N PHE A 11 47.18 5.24 30.49
CA PHE A 11 47.04 5.17 29.02
C PHE A 11 46.88 3.75 28.45
N ALA A 12 46.93 2.71 29.30
CA ALA A 12 46.75 1.31 28.89
C ALA A 12 45.35 0.75 29.21
N ALA A 13 44.39 1.58 29.64
CA ALA A 13 43.00 1.18 29.93
C ALA A 13 41.94 1.90 29.07
N PHE A 14 42.35 2.73 28.10
CA PHE A 14 41.45 3.44 27.18
C PHE A 14 41.77 3.19 25.69
N LEU A 15 42.41 2.06 25.38
CA LEU A 15 42.73 1.63 24.00
C LEU A 15 42.19 0.22 23.66
N SER A 16 41.15 -0.23 24.36
CA SER A 16 40.39 -1.45 24.05
C SER A 16 38.97 -1.26 24.60
N PRO A 17 38.05 -0.70 23.79
CA PRO A 17 37.41 -1.46 22.73
C PRO A 17 37.35 -0.65 21.43
N LEU A 18 38.50 -0.46 20.80
CA LEU A 18 38.58 -0.32 19.35
C LEU A 18 39.31 -1.57 18.88
N ILE A 19 38.75 -2.27 17.89
CA ILE A 19 39.18 -3.60 17.39
C ILE A 19 38.55 -4.79 18.16
N ILE A 20 37.22 -4.82 18.26
CA ILE A 20 36.41 -5.96 17.76
C ILE A 20 35.30 -5.34 16.91
N SER A 21 35.74 -4.75 15.80
CA SER A 21 34.96 -4.50 14.61
C SER A 21 35.84 -5.07 13.50
N CYS A 22 35.23 -5.82 12.58
CA CYS A 22 35.87 -6.67 11.58
C CYS A 22 36.20 -8.10 12.04
N ALA A 23 35.14 -8.90 12.18
CA ALA A 23 35.10 -10.23 11.58
C ALA A 23 33.66 -10.52 11.14
N ASP A 24 33.20 -9.77 10.15
CA ASP A 24 32.19 -10.25 9.20
C ASP A 24 32.64 -9.90 7.78
N ASP A 25 33.95 -10.05 7.52
CA ASP A 25 34.49 -10.16 6.16
C ASP A 25 34.67 -11.65 5.86
N ASN A 26 33.61 -12.29 5.35
CA ASN A 26 33.74 -13.43 4.42
C ASN A 26 32.39 -13.94 3.89
N ASP A 27 31.53 -13.04 3.42
CA ASP A 27 30.65 -13.40 2.32
C ASP A 27 30.51 -12.15 1.46
N GLY A 28 30.90 -12.23 0.18
CA GLY A 28 30.92 -11.10 -0.75
C GLY A 28 29.58 -10.35 -0.79
N ASN A 29 29.52 -9.19 -1.47
CA ASN A 29 28.32 -8.37 -1.71
C ASN A 29 27.10 -9.19 -2.18
N ARG A 30 26.50 -9.94 -1.27
CA ARG A 30 25.43 -10.90 -1.49
C ARG A 30 24.21 -10.19 -1.01
N ILE A 31 23.40 -9.81 -1.97
CA ILE A 31 22.13 -9.14 -1.78
C ILE A 31 21.12 -10.24 -1.41
N TYR A 32 20.36 -10.07 -0.33
CA TYR A 32 19.36 -11.05 0.13
C TYR A 32 17.96 -10.45 0.09
N ASP A 33 16.96 -11.28 -0.17
CA ASP A 33 15.55 -10.88 -0.13
C ASP A 33 14.77 -11.79 0.84
N LEU A 34 13.65 -11.31 1.34
CA LEU A 34 12.73 -12.10 2.16
C LEU A 34 11.49 -12.45 1.34
N ARG A 35 11.20 -13.75 1.23
CA ARG A 35 10.03 -14.23 0.49
C ARG A 35 9.02 -14.90 1.41
N PRO A 36 7.71 -14.69 1.21
CA PRO A 36 6.68 -15.42 1.93
C PRO A 36 6.80 -16.93 1.67
N LEU A 37 7.00 -17.70 2.74
CA LEU A 37 7.01 -19.17 2.83
C LEU A 37 5.63 -19.75 3.06
N SER A 38 4.87 -19.08 3.92
CA SER A 38 3.51 -19.43 4.26
C SER A 38 2.77 -18.14 4.60
N ARG A 39 1.46 -18.13 4.38
CA ARG A 39 0.57 -17.05 4.83
C ARG A 39 -0.55 -17.66 5.62
N LEU A 40 -0.88 -17.03 6.75
CA LEU A 40 -2.07 -17.28 7.54
C LEU A 40 -2.85 -15.98 7.61
N ILE A 41 -4.11 -16.00 7.16
CA ILE A 41 -5.05 -14.90 7.37
C ILE A 41 -6.03 -15.35 8.44
N GLU A 42 -6.14 -14.55 9.49
CA GLU A 42 -7.05 -14.74 10.61
C GLU A 42 -8.02 -13.54 10.63
N GLU A 43 -9.31 -13.81 10.51
CA GLU A 43 -10.35 -12.80 10.68
C GLU A 43 -10.98 -12.94 12.07
N PHE A 44 -11.13 -11.81 12.77
CA PHE A 44 -11.74 -11.73 14.08
C PHE A 44 -13.06 -10.96 13.98
N GLY A 45 -14.06 -11.42 14.73
CA GLY A 45 -15.37 -10.76 14.77
C GLY A 45 -15.24 -9.38 15.43
N PRO A 46 -15.54 -8.27 14.72
CA PRO A 46 -15.46 -6.96 15.33
C PRO A 46 -16.54 -6.81 16.42
N THR A 47 -16.14 -6.42 17.62
CA THR A 47 -17.02 -6.02 18.72
C THR A 47 -17.69 -4.67 18.48
N THR A 48 -17.03 -3.80 17.70
CA THR A 48 -17.61 -2.58 17.15
C THR A 48 -17.93 -2.77 15.67
N LYS A 49 -19.22 -2.70 15.28
CA LYS A 49 -19.55 -2.46 13.86
C LYS A 49 -18.78 -1.23 13.43
N GLY A 50 -17.91 -1.37 12.43
CA GLY A 50 -17.02 -0.32 11.93
C GLY A 50 -17.65 1.04 12.12
N ARG A 51 -17.29 1.72 13.21
CA ARG A 51 -17.55 3.13 13.32
C ARG A 51 -16.45 3.66 12.44
N THR A 52 -16.76 3.91 11.15
CA THR A 52 -16.26 5.16 10.58
C THR A 52 -16.60 6.19 11.63
N THR A 53 -15.59 6.63 12.38
CA THR A 53 -15.76 7.72 13.32
C THR A 53 -16.42 8.80 12.50
N LEU A 54 -17.69 9.08 12.79
CA LEU A 54 -18.40 10.20 12.22
C LEU A 54 -17.75 11.43 12.86
N THR A 55 -16.55 11.79 12.40
CA THR A 55 -16.27 13.21 12.28
C THR A 55 -17.39 13.75 11.39
N SER A 56 -18.06 14.78 11.88
CA SER A 56 -19.31 15.30 11.32
C SER A 56 -19.06 15.99 9.98
N HIS A 57 -18.75 15.22 8.93
CA HIS A 57 -18.55 15.75 7.59
C HIS A 57 -19.74 15.40 6.73
N LYS A 58 -20.36 16.47 6.22
CA LYS A 58 -21.21 16.43 5.05
C LYS A 58 -20.32 15.86 3.93
N LYS A 59 -20.52 14.57 3.60
CA LYS A 59 -19.90 13.94 2.44
C LYS A 59 -19.97 14.91 1.27
N SER A 60 -18.84 15.42 0.81
CA SER A 60 -18.72 15.84 -0.57
C SER A 60 -19.10 14.62 -1.42
N GLN A 61 -20.00 14.82 -2.37
CA GLN A 61 -20.18 13.85 -3.44
C GLN A 61 -18.90 13.89 -4.27
N GLY A 62 -17.94 13.02 -3.98
CA GLY A 62 -16.66 12.97 -4.69
C GLY A 62 -15.47 12.89 -3.74
N HIS A 63 -15.16 11.67 -3.33
CA HIS A 63 -13.79 11.24 -3.06
C HIS A 63 -13.75 9.77 -3.44
N VAL A 64 -13.27 9.46 -4.65
CA VAL A 64 -12.95 8.09 -5.04
C VAL A 64 -11.57 7.76 -4.48
N PHE A 65 -11.49 7.75 -3.15
CA PHE A 65 -10.82 6.65 -2.47
C PHE A 65 -11.89 5.64 -2.11
N SER A 66 -12.50 5.07 -3.15
CA SER A 66 -12.95 3.70 -3.05
C SER A 66 -11.65 2.89 -2.86
N ARG A 67 -11.26 2.65 -1.60
CA ARG A 67 -10.81 1.31 -1.24
C ARG A 67 -11.93 0.45 -1.78
N SER A 68 -11.73 -0.10 -2.97
CA SER A 68 -12.57 -1.14 -3.52
C SER A 68 -12.55 -2.24 -2.47
N GLU A 69 -13.56 -2.16 -1.61
CA GLU A 69 -14.32 -3.32 -1.26
C GLU A 69 -13.42 -4.51 -0.95
N GLN A 70 -12.90 -4.55 0.28
CA GLN A 70 -13.12 -5.78 1.05
C GLN A 70 -14.64 -5.92 1.20
N ASN A 71 -15.33 -6.22 0.09
CA ASN A 71 -16.69 -6.68 0.11
C ASN A 71 -16.61 -8.02 0.80
N LEU A 72 -16.93 -7.97 2.09
CA LEU A 72 -17.43 -9.06 2.90
C LEU A 72 -18.06 -10.10 2.00
N ILE A 73 -17.41 -11.25 1.90
CA ILE A 73 -17.98 -12.43 1.25
C ILE A 73 -19.42 -12.60 1.80
N PRO A 74 -20.46 -12.50 0.97
CA PRO A 74 -21.83 -12.72 1.40
C PRO A 74 -21.98 -14.18 1.87
N GLY A 75 -21.84 -14.42 3.17
CA GLY A 75 -21.87 -15.76 3.76
C GLY A 75 -21.21 -15.87 5.14
N ALA A 76 -20.31 -14.95 5.51
CA ALA A 76 -19.54 -14.99 6.77
C ALA A 76 -20.34 -14.65 8.06
N ARG A 77 -21.66 -14.89 8.09
CA ARG A 77 -22.48 -14.72 9.30
C ARG A 77 -22.65 -16.05 10.02
N GLY A 78 -21.65 -16.39 10.84
CA GLY A 78 -21.76 -17.52 11.77
C GLY A 78 -20.56 -17.63 12.72
N ALA A 79 -20.63 -16.94 13.87
CA ALA A 79 -20.19 -17.31 15.24
C ALA A 79 -18.91 -18.17 15.44
N LEU A 80 -17.98 -17.96 16.39
CA LEU A 80 -17.84 -17.18 17.63
C LEU A 80 -16.43 -17.47 18.21
N SER A 81 -15.62 -16.45 18.56
CA SER A 81 -14.76 -16.26 19.76
C SER A 81 -13.57 -15.33 19.45
N GLN A 82 -13.18 -14.47 20.40
CA GLN A 82 -11.99 -13.59 20.30
C GLN A 82 -10.66 -14.37 20.29
N GLU A 83 -10.68 -15.70 20.48
CA GLU A 83 -9.50 -16.55 20.63
C GLU A 83 -9.29 -17.52 19.45
N SER A 84 -10.19 -17.52 18.45
CA SER A 84 -10.14 -18.41 17.27
C SER A 84 -10.62 -17.70 16.01
N ALA A 85 -9.83 -17.71 14.94
CA ALA A 85 -10.17 -17.09 13.66
C ALA A 85 -11.50 -17.64 13.08
N SER A 86 -12.36 -16.77 12.54
CA SER A 86 -13.63 -17.21 11.90
C SER A 86 -13.42 -17.93 10.58
N ASN A 87 -12.35 -17.58 9.88
CA ASN A 87 -11.88 -18.20 8.65
C ASN A 87 -10.37 -18.41 8.76
N GLN A 88 -9.85 -19.50 8.19
CA GLN A 88 -8.43 -19.79 8.06
C GLN A 88 -8.09 -20.05 6.60
N GLU A 89 -7.19 -19.26 6.03
CA GLU A 89 -6.59 -19.54 4.73
C GLU A 89 -5.20 -20.16 4.89
N THR A 90 -4.99 -21.30 4.26
CA THR A 90 -3.68 -21.97 4.18
C THR A 90 -3.19 -21.93 2.75
N TYR A 91 -1.95 -21.48 2.55
CA TYR A 91 -1.31 -21.38 1.26
C TYR A 91 -0.19 -22.43 1.14
N THR A 92 -0.17 -23.18 0.04
CA THR A 92 0.90 -24.13 -0.32
C THR A 92 1.83 -23.45 -1.30
N TYR A 93 3.14 -23.58 -1.07
CA TYR A 93 4.17 -22.87 -1.81
C TYR A 93 5.12 -23.83 -2.53
N GLU A 94 5.55 -23.40 -3.72
CA GLU A 94 6.51 -24.12 -4.55
C GLU A 94 7.58 -23.14 -5.01
N TYR A 95 8.82 -23.63 -5.15
CA TYR A 95 9.89 -22.86 -5.76
C TYR A 95 9.73 -22.86 -7.28
N GLY A 96 9.74 -21.67 -7.86
CA GLY A 96 10.01 -21.48 -9.28
C GLY A 96 11.50 -21.61 -9.61
N TYR A 97 11.82 -21.57 -10.90
CA TYR A 97 13.19 -21.80 -11.41
C TYR A 97 14.23 -20.79 -10.91
N THR A 98 13.81 -19.62 -10.45
CA THR A 98 14.69 -18.54 -9.96
C THR A 98 14.90 -18.55 -8.44
N ASP A 99 14.73 -19.71 -7.79
CA ASP A 99 14.70 -19.87 -6.33
C ASP A 99 13.60 -19.02 -5.64
N HIS A 100 12.60 -18.55 -6.40
CA HIS A 100 11.48 -17.76 -5.87
C HIS A 100 10.35 -18.64 -5.43
N LEU A 101 9.89 -18.40 -4.20
CA LEU A 101 8.76 -19.13 -3.65
C LEU A 101 7.46 -18.37 -3.93
N TYR A 102 6.52 -19.06 -4.57
CA TYR A 102 5.18 -18.56 -4.78
C TYR A 102 4.19 -19.60 -4.34
N TRP A 103 3.06 -19.16 -3.79
CA TRP A 103 2.00 -20.09 -3.49
C TRP A 103 1.39 -20.61 -4.79
N THR A 104 1.08 -21.90 -4.86
CA THR A 104 0.45 -22.54 -6.02
C THR A 104 -0.97 -22.97 -5.72
N LYS A 105 -1.29 -23.15 -4.43
CA LYS A 105 -2.63 -23.52 -3.98
C LYS A 105 -2.98 -22.79 -2.69
N ALA A 106 -4.26 -22.49 -2.51
CA ALA A 106 -4.80 -22.05 -1.24
C ALA A 106 -6.06 -22.83 -0.87
N THR A 107 -6.35 -22.93 0.42
CA THR A 107 -7.60 -23.49 0.94
C THR A 107 -8.08 -22.62 2.09
N GLY A 108 -9.27 -22.06 1.95
CA GLY A 108 -10.01 -21.36 2.98
C GLY A 108 -10.94 -22.31 3.71
N LYS A 109 -10.90 -22.29 5.05
CA LYS A 109 -11.79 -23.05 5.92
C LYS A 109 -12.53 -22.12 6.87
N ASP A 110 -13.76 -22.47 7.22
CA ASP A 110 -14.51 -21.80 8.28
C ASP A 110 -14.09 -22.30 9.68
N ALA A 111 -14.69 -21.71 10.71
CA ALA A 111 -14.44 -22.05 12.12
C ALA A 111 -14.72 -23.51 12.50
N ILE A 112 -15.54 -24.24 11.74
CA ILE A 112 -15.81 -25.68 11.97
C ILE A 112 -14.93 -26.59 11.11
N GLY A 113 -14.03 -26.01 10.30
CA GLY A 113 -13.07 -26.71 9.45
C GLY A 113 -13.60 -27.11 8.07
N SER A 114 -14.80 -26.65 7.69
CA SER A 114 -15.37 -26.88 6.36
C SER A 114 -14.65 -26.03 5.32
N THR A 115 -14.42 -26.57 4.13
CA THR A 115 -13.81 -25.79 3.04
C THR A 115 -14.84 -24.81 2.47
N ILE A 116 -14.51 -23.52 2.49
CA ILE A 116 -15.36 -22.44 1.97
C ILE A 116 -14.82 -21.84 0.68
N ALA A 117 -13.53 -22.02 0.40
CA ALA A 117 -12.91 -21.60 -0.85
C ALA A 117 -11.63 -22.40 -1.12
N THR A 118 -11.27 -22.55 -2.39
CA THR A 118 -9.97 -23.04 -2.80
C THR A 118 -9.40 -22.14 -3.89
N SER A 119 -8.07 -22.11 -4.01
CA SER A 119 -7.43 -21.36 -5.09
C SER A 119 -6.30 -22.15 -5.71
N ILE A 120 -6.08 -21.91 -7.00
CA ILE A 120 -4.93 -22.40 -7.75
C ILE A 120 -4.24 -21.20 -8.39
N GLN A 121 -2.92 -21.15 -8.28
CA GLN A 121 -2.07 -20.17 -8.94
C GLN A 121 -1.09 -20.87 -9.87
N THR A 122 -1.06 -20.41 -11.11
CA THR A 122 -0.12 -20.81 -12.14
C THR A 122 1.08 -19.86 -12.14
N LEU A 123 2.25 -20.42 -12.40
CA LEU A 123 3.52 -19.70 -12.45
C LEU A 123 4.11 -19.80 -13.87
N ASP A 124 4.85 -18.78 -14.31
CA ASP A 124 5.66 -18.87 -15.52
C ASP A 124 6.95 -19.69 -15.31
N ASP A 125 7.72 -19.90 -16.37
CA ASP A 125 8.99 -20.65 -16.31
C ASP A 125 10.02 -20.04 -15.34
N ALA A 126 9.92 -18.75 -15.03
CA ALA A 126 10.77 -18.07 -14.06
C ALA A 126 10.20 -18.12 -12.63
N GLY A 127 9.00 -18.66 -12.45
CA GLY A 127 8.29 -18.78 -11.18
C GLY A 127 7.26 -17.69 -10.93
N PHE A 128 7.16 -16.63 -11.74
CA PHE A 128 6.25 -15.53 -11.41
C PHE A 128 4.79 -15.96 -11.57
N PRO A 129 3.89 -15.53 -10.67
CA PRO A 129 2.47 -15.74 -10.83
C PRO A 129 1.98 -15.16 -12.15
N THR A 130 1.28 -15.98 -12.93
CA THR A 130 0.65 -15.57 -14.20
C THR A 130 -0.85 -15.47 -14.08
N ARG A 131 -1.47 -16.44 -13.38
CA ARG A 131 -2.92 -16.47 -13.15
C ARG A 131 -3.24 -17.13 -11.82
N ARG A 132 -4.20 -16.55 -11.11
CA ARG A 132 -4.87 -17.13 -9.94
C ARG A 132 -6.34 -17.34 -10.24
N ILE A 133 -6.88 -18.48 -9.83
CA ILE A 133 -8.32 -18.77 -9.88
C ILE A 133 -8.79 -19.18 -8.49
N TRP A 134 -9.92 -18.63 -8.06
CA TRP A 134 -10.63 -19.00 -6.84
C TRP A 134 -11.90 -19.77 -7.18
N TYR A 135 -12.21 -20.74 -6.33
CA TYR A 135 -13.42 -21.53 -6.36
C TYR A 135 -14.09 -21.46 -4.98
N ASP A 136 -15.42 -21.46 -4.95
CA ASP A 136 -16.19 -21.55 -3.71
C ASP A 136 -16.09 -22.94 -3.06
N GLY A 137 -16.70 -23.12 -1.88
CA GLY A 137 -16.70 -24.40 -1.14
C GLY A 137 -17.41 -25.55 -1.85
N ALA A 138 -18.18 -25.27 -2.90
CA ALA A 138 -18.81 -26.27 -3.76
C ALA A 138 -17.97 -26.56 -5.03
N GLY A 139 -16.85 -25.85 -5.23
CA GLY A 139 -15.96 -25.98 -6.38
C GLY A 139 -16.42 -25.18 -7.60
N ASN A 140 -17.37 -24.26 -7.46
CA ASN A 140 -17.75 -23.36 -8.55
C ASN A 140 -16.74 -22.23 -8.67
N PHE A 141 -16.52 -21.74 -9.89
CA PHE A 141 -15.70 -20.55 -10.14
C PHE A 141 -16.24 -19.36 -9.33
N ASP A 142 -15.33 -18.63 -8.69
CA ASP A 142 -15.63 -17.39 -7.96
C ASP A 142 -14.98 -16.19 -8.65
N SER A 143 -13.66 -16.21 -8.79
CA SER A 143 -12.91 -15.10 -9.37
C SER A 143 -11.58 -15.56 -9.96
N ALA A 144 -11.04 -14.80 -10.91
CA ALA A 144 -9.72 -15.01 -11.46
C ALA A 144 -8.93 -13.71 -11.59
N TYR A 145 -7.61 -13.83 -11.58
CA TYR A 145 -6.68 -12.71 -11.62
C TYR A 145 -5.47 -13.08 -12.48
N ASP A 146 -5.21 -12.32 -13.53
CA ASP A 146 -3.98 -12.42 -14.31
C ASP A 146 -2.97 -11.39 -13.84
N TYR A 147 -1.72 -11.79 -13.71
CA TYR A 147 -0.64 -10.97 -13.17
C TYR A 147 0.49 -10.81 -14.17
N THR A 148 1.09 -9.62 -14.19
CA THR A 148 2.38 -9.38 -14.84
C THR A 148 3.36 -8.79 -13.84
N TYR A 149 4.64 -9.16 -13.97
CA TYR A 149 5.72 -8.72 -13.11
C TYR A 149 6.88 -8.13 -13.92
N GLU A 150 7.51 -7.08 -13.39
CA GLU A 150 8.83 -6.65 -13.83
C GLU A 150 9.87 -7.57 -13.18
N ARG A 151 10.42 -8.48 -13.99
CA ARG A 151 11.30 -9.56 -13.49
C ARG A 151 12.58 -9.06 -12.85
N THR A 152 13.10 -7.91 -13.28
CA THR A 152 14.33 -7.33 -12.71
C THR A 152 14.13 -6.72 -11.33
N LEU A 153 12.91 -6.25 -11.06
CA LEU A 153 12.53 -5.63 -9.79
C LEU A 153 11.76 -6.59 -8.89
N TYR A 154 11.26 -7.69 -9.42
CA TYR A 154 10.36 -8.61 -8.71
C TYR A 154 9.08 -7.92 -8.21
N LEU A 155 8.64 -6.88 -8.93
CA LEU A 155 7.46 -6.09 -8.58
C LEU A 155 6.36 -6.32 -9.60
N ARG A 156 5.14 -6.50 -9.10
CA ARG A 156 3.95 -6.64 -9.94
C ARG A 156 3.72 -5.34 -10.72
N THR A 157 3.55 -5.44 -12.02
CA THR A 157 3.32 -4.32 -12.94
C THR A 157 1.90 -4.28 -13.48
N SER A 158 1.15 -5.38 -13.44
CA SER A 158 -0.27 -5.35 -13.78
C SER A 158 -1.07 -6.45 -13.11
N VAL A 159 -2.38 -6.20 -13.00
CA VAL A 159 -3.41 -7.18 -12.62
C VAL A 159 -4.63 -6.99 -13.51
N ILE A 160 -5.23 -8.08 -13.97
CA ILE A 160 -6.56 -8.10 -14.57
C ILE A 160 -7.44 -9.04 -13.75
N GLY A 161 -8.50 -8.52 -13.16
CA GLY A 161 -9.51 -9.31 -12.44
C GLY A 161 -10.69 -9.68 -13.33
N TYR A 162 -11.26 -10.87 -13.13
CA TYR A 162 -12.36 -11.42 -13.92
C TYR A 162 -13.53 -11.86 -13.04
N ARG A 163 -14.75 -11.62 -13.54
CA ARG A 163 -16.00 -12.08 -12.90
C ARG A 163 -16.49 -13.43 -13.37
N ASP A 164 -16.05 -13.87 -14.54
CA ASP A 164 -16.31 -15.23 -15.04
C ASP A 164 -14.97 -15.89 -15.42
N ASP A 165 -14.98 -17.21 -15.66
CA ASP A 165 -13.77 -18.00 -15.89
C ASP A 165 -13.05 -17.61 -17.21
N PRO A 166 -11.81 -17.07 -17.16
CA PRO A 166 -11.04 -16.70 -18.34
C PRO A 166 -10.33 -17.88 -19.02
N THR A 167 -10.46 -19.12 -18.52
CA THR A 167 -9.67 -20.28 -19.00
C THR A 167 -10.00 -20.65 -20.44
N ASP A 168 -11.28 -20.58 -20.82
CA ASP A 168 -11.76 -20.95 -22.17
C ASP A 168 -12.42 -19.77 -22.93
N ASN A 169 -12.45 -18.57 -22.34
CA ASN A 169 -13.06 -17.39 -22.95
C ASN A 169 -12.13 -16.16 -22.79
N PRO A 170 -11.36 -15.79 -23.83
CA PRO A 170 -10.50 -14.60 -23.77
C PRO A 170 -11.30 -13.28 -23.71
N ASP A 171 -12.57 -13.30 -24.11
CA ASP A 171 -13.48 -12.15 -24.08
C ASP A 171 -14.33 -12.12 -22.79
N VAL A 172 -13.89 -12.83 -21.76
CA VAL A 172 -14.59 -12.87 -20.49
C VAL A 172 -14.67 -11.49 -19.84
N ARG A 173 -15.75 -11.26 -19.10
CA ARG A 173 -16.00 -9.97 -18.45
C ARG A 173 -14.94 -9.70 -17.39
N ARG A 174 -14.24 -8.61 -17.60
CA ARG A 174 -13.28 -8.05 -16.66
C ARG A 174 -14.04 -7.33 -15.55
N ASP A 175 -13.49 -7.40 -14.34
CA ASP A 175 -13.97 -6.66 -13.18
C ASP A 175 -13.15 -5.38 -12.99
N TYR A 176 -11.83 -5.53 -13.05
CA TYR A 176 -10.90 -4.42 -12.95
C TYR A 176 -9.59 -4.71 -13.69
N GLU A 177 -8.93 -3.64 -14.10
CA GLU A 177 -7.56 -3.66 -14.60
C GLU A 177 -6.72 -2.69 -13.77
N TYR A 178 -5.49 -3.09 -13.52
CA TYR A 178 -4.55 -2.33 -12.71
C TYR A 178 -3.18 -2.41 -13.37
N SER A 179 -2.45 -1.31 -13.45
CA SER A 179 -1.07 -1.30 -13.90
C SER A 179 -0.22 -0.33 -13.10
N THR A 180 1.04 -0.66 -12.92
CA THR A 180 2.02 0.11 -12.15
C THR A 180 3.32 0.23 -12.89
N VAL A 181 3.91 1.41 -12.77
CA VAL A 181 5.26 1.71 -13.24
C VAL A 181 6.11 1.99 -12.03
N TRP A 182 7.20 1.24 -11.91
CA TRP A 182 8.20 1.40 -10.87
C TRP A 182 9.41 2.13 -11.45
N ASN A 183 10.02 3.02 -10.67
CA ASN A 183 11.28 3.64 -11.09
C ASN A 183 12.43 2.61 -10.98
N LYS A 184 13.64 3.00 -11.40
CA LYS A 184 14.84 2.15 -11.33
C LYS A 184 15.19 1.66 -9.91
N ASP A 185 14.74 2.39 -8.89
CA ASP A 185 14.98 2.08 -7.48
C ASP A 185 13.83 1.20 -6.91
N GLY A 186 12.84 0.87 -7.76
CA GLY A 186 11.66 0.07 -7.44
C GLY A 186 10.64 0.78 -6.54
N ILE A 187 10.59 2.11 -6.59
CA ILE A 187 9.57 2.95 -5.94
C ILE A 187 8.44 3.20 -6.92
N LEU A 188 7.19 3.17 -6.43
CA LEU A 188 6.01 3.31 -7.28
C LEU A 188 5.94 4.71 -7.88
N ALA A 189 6.05 4.81 -9.20
CA ALA A 189 6.07 6.08 -9.91
C ALA A 189 4.67 6.50 -10.37
N THR A 190 3.97 5.58 -11.04
CA THR A 190 2.60 5.79 -11.50
C THR A 190 1.80 4.52 -11.36
N GLN A 191 0.50 4.68 -11.20
CA GLN A 191 -0.46 3.60 -11.18
C GLN A 191 -1.65 4.00 -12.04
N THR A 192 -2.20 3.06 -12.79
CA THR A 192 -3.43 3.25 -13.55
C THR A 192 -4.41 2.17 -13.17
N GLY A 193 -5.69 2.51 -13.08
CA GLY A 193 -6.73 1.52 -12.87
C GLY A 193 -7.94 1.78 -13.75
N ILE A 194 -8.65 0.71 -14.07
CA ILE A 194 -9.92 0.73 -14.79
C ILE A 194 -10.87 -0.20 -14.05
N GLY A 195 -12.05 0.29 -13.70
CA GLY A 195 -13.13 -0.53 -13.18
C GLY A 195 -14.20 -0.78 -14.24
N TYR A 196 -14.86 -1.93 -14.14
CA TYR A 196 -15.96 -2.32 -15.00
C TYR A 196 -17.22 -2.56 -14.16
N ASP A 197 -18.39 -2.27 -14.73
CA ASP A 197 -19.68 -2.59 -14.13
C ASP A 197 -20.06 -4.07 -14.32
N SER A 198 -21.22 -4.47 -13.83
CA SER A 198 -21.72 -5.84 -13.95
C SER A 198 -21.98 -6.31 -15.40
N ASN A 199 -22.04 -5.38 -16.36
CA ASN A 199 -22.19 -5.66 -17.77
C ASN A 199 -20.84 -5.68 -18.52
N GLY A 200 -19.73 -5.46 -17.82
CA GLY A 200 -18.39 -5.36 -18.43
C GLY A 200 -18.16 -4.02 -19.13
N ILE A 201 -18.96 -2.99 -18.82
CA ILE A 201 -18.77 -1.64 -19.35
C ILE A 201 -17.86 -0.88 -18.39
N LYS A 202 -16.87 -0.16 -18.91
CA LYS A 202 -16.01 0.70 -18.11
C LYS A 202 -16.86 1.66 -17.27
N SER A 203 -16.65 1.65 -15.95
CA SER A 203 -17.36 2.49 -14.98
C SER A 203 -16.46 3.63 -14.46
N TYR A 204 -15.16 3.40 -14.35
CA TYR A 204 -14.19 4.44 -14.05
C TYR A 204 -12.81 4.12 -14.63
N GLU A 205 -11.98 5.14 -14.82
CA GLU A 205 -10.54 4.99 -15.02
C GLU A 205 -9.78 6.09 -14.30
N TYR A 206 -8.56 5.78 -13.85
CA TYR A 206 -7.69 6.75 -13.20
C TYR A 206 -6.23 6.51 -13.54
N LYS A 207 -5.43 7.56 -13.33
CA LYS A 207 -3.98 7.49 -13.31
C LYS A 207 -3.46 8.29 -12.14
N TRP A 208 -2.88 7.60 -11.18
CA TRP A 208 -2.21 8.17 -10.03
C TRP A 208 -0.71 8.34 -10.27
N ARG A 209 -0.12 9.38 -9.71
CA ARG A 209 1.31 9.69 -9.79
C ARG A 209 1.86 10.03 -8.42
N SER A 210 2.96 9.38 -8.03
CA SER A 210 3.63 9.72 -6.78
C SER A 210 4.41 11.02 -6.88
N THR A 211 4.30 11.87 -5.86
CA THR A 211 5.05 13.12 -5.70
C THR A 211 6.23 12.99 -4.73
N THR A 212 6.33 11.87 -4.01
CA THR A 212 7.33 11.65 -2.95
C THR A 212 8.31 10.53 -3.31
N LEU A 213 8.71 10.42 -4.58
CA LEU A 213 9.63 9.36 -5.06
C LEU A 213 10.96 9.29 -4.31
N LYS A 214 11.41 10.40 -3.71
CA LYS A 214 12.65 10.48 -2.94
C LYS A 214 12.46 10.19 -1.45
N ASN A 215 11.22 10.15 -0.98
CA ASN A 215 10.83 10.09 0.42
C ASN A 215 10.03 8.80 0.71
N SER A 216 10.33 7.74 -0.04
CA SER A 216 9.63 6.46 0.02
C SER A 216 10.62 5.31 -0.15
N LEU A 217 10.24 4.14 0.34
CA LEU A 217 11.02 2.92 0.18
C LEU A 217 10.61 2.16 -1.09
N ARG A 218 11.55 1.40 -1.66
CA ARG A 218 11.28 0.42 -2.71
C ARG A 218 10.16 -0.52 -2.29
N GLY A 219 9.27 -0.87 -3.22
CA GLY A 219 8.10 -1.73 -2.98
C GLY A 219 6.87 -0.95 -2.49
N ALA A 220 7.01 0.34 -2.20
CA ALA A 220 5.92 1.22 -1.79
C ALA A 220 5.76 2.41 -2.75
N GLY A 221 4.60 3.07 -2.65
CA GLY A 221 4.42 4.46 -3.06
C GLY A 221 4.37 5.35 -1.83
N GLY A 222 4.62 6.64 -1.98
CA GLY A 222 4.26 7.62 -0.95
C GLY A 222 3.03 8.41 -1.37
N VAL A 223 2.98 9.69 -1.04
CA VAL A 223 1.90 10.58 -1.48
C VAL A 223 1.92 10.73 -3.00
N GLY A 224 0.73 10.97 -3.55
CA GLY A 224 0.57 11.27 -4.96
C GLY A 224 -0.81 11.80 -5.28
N TYR A 225 -0.99 12.19 -6.53
CA TYR A 225 -2.22 12.77 -7.05
C TYR A 225 -2.66 12.05 -8.30
N ASP A 226 -3.97 11.99 -8.51
CA ASP A 226 -4.52 11.53 -9.77
C ASP A 226 -4.23 12.55 -10.87
N GLU A 227 -3.38 12.17 -11.83
CA GLU A 227 -3.20 12.89 -13.09
C GLU A 227 -4.52 13.00 -13.85
N TYR A 228 -5.34 11.96 -13.76
CA TYR A 228 -6.75 12.04 -14.09
C TYR A 228 -7.55 11.01 -13.31
N TYR A 229 -8.83 11.32 -13.14
CA TYR A 229 -9.86 10.40 -12.73
C TYR A 229 -11.08 10.64 -13.61
N LYS A 230 -11.77 9.58 -14.06
CA LYS A 230 -12.92 9.66 -14.95
C LYS A 230 -13.98 8.66 -14.55
N GLU A 231 -15.23 9.09 -14.59
CA GLU A 231 -16.37 8.21 -14.38
C GLU A 231 -17.22 8.10 -15.62
N TYR A 232 -17.79 6.91 -15.79
CA TYR A 232 -18.62 6.57 -16.91
C TYR A 232 -19.94 5.99 -16.44
N LYS A 233 -21.01 6.38 -17.13
CA LYS A 233 -22.30 5.74 -17.04
C LYS A 233 -22.70 5.21 -18.40
N GLU A 234 -22.93 3.90 -18.49
CA GLU A 234 -23.31 3.24 -19.75
C GLU A 234 -22.30 3.53 -20.88
N GLY A 235 -21.00 3.62 -20.53
CA GLY A 235 -19.91 3.87 -21.46
C GLY A 235 -19.74 5.34 -21.89
N ARG A 236 -20.52 6.27 -21.33
CA ARG A 236 -20.38 7.71 -21.58
C ARG A 236 -19.70 8.38 -20.40
N LEU A 237 -18.72 9.24 -20.67
CA LEU A 237 -18.08 10.06 -19.65
C LEU A 237 -19.15 10.94 -19.00
N THR A 238 -19.19 10.96 -17.67
CA THR A 238 -20.12 11.81 -16.89
C THR A 238 -19.40 12.71 -15.90
N TYR A 239 -18.12 12.45 -15.65
CA TYR A 239 -17.30 13.20 -14.72
C TYR A 239 -15.83 13.01 -15.06
N GLN A 240 -15.04 14.07 -14.97
CA GLN A 240 -13.59 13.99 -15.10
C GLN A 240 -12.87 14.99 -14.20
N GLU A 241 -11.81 14.50 -13.58
CA GLU A 241 -10.78 15.29 -12.93
C GLU A 241 -9.48 15.18 -13.71
N LYS A 242 -8.69 16.25 -13.70
CA LYS A 242 -7.36 16.26 -14.32
C LYS A 242 -6.40 17.10 -13.51
N VAL A 243 -5.22 16.55 -13.22
CA VAL A 243 -4.10 17.27 -12.61
C VAL A 243 -2.94 17.36 -13.59
N THR A 244 -2.40 18.57 -13.79
CA THR A 244 -1.11 18.78 -14.46
C THR A 244 0.00 18.86 -13.43
N PHE A 245 1.23 18.58 -13.86
CA PHE A 245 2.40 18.55 -12.98
C PHE A 245 3.53 19.40 -13.56
N ASP A 246 4.33 19.98 -12.67
CA ASP A 246 5.55 20.70 -13.04
C ASP A 246 6.70 19.75 -13.43
N SER A 247 7.87 20.32 -13.76
CA SER A 247 9.06 19.56 -14.12
C SER A 247 9.64 18.73 -12.99
N ASP A 248 9.35 19.09 -11.73
CA ASP A 248 9.78 18.35 -10.54
C ASP A 248 8.81 17.21 -10.20
N GLY A 249 7.65 17.17 -10.87
CA GLY A 249 6.62 16.16 -10.67
C GLY A 249 5.60 16.52 -9.59
N TYR A 250 5.56 17.78 -9.13
CA TYR A 250 4.54 18.27 -8.21
C TYR A 250 3.29 18.76 -8.94
N PRO A 251 2.10 18.69 -8.33
CA PRO A 251 0.88 19.17 -8.97
C PRO A 251 1.00 20.67 -9.31
N GLN A 252 0.32 21.12 -10.36
CA GLN A 252 0.32 22.51 -10.80
C GLN A 252 -1.08 23.06 -11.00
N THR A 253 -1.91 22.34 -11.77
CA THR A 253 -3.30 22.72 -12.06
C THR A 253 -4.19 21.53 -11.83
N TYR A 254 -5.36 21.74 -11.23
CA TYR A 254 -6.40 20.74 -11.02
C TYR A 254 -7.69 21.26 -11.67
N SER A 255 -8.31 20.44 -12.50
CA SER A 255 -9.48 20.83 -13.28
C SER A 255 -10.59 19.80 -13.13
N ILE A 256 -11.83 20.25 -13.00
CA ILE A 256 -13.01 19.40 -12.83
C ILE A 256 -14.02 19.70 -13.93
N ASP A 257 -14.42 18.64 -14.62
CA ASP A 257 -15.53 18.56 -15.56
C ASP A 257 -16.64 17.73 -14.90
N TYR A 258 -17.70 18.40 -14.46
CA TYR A 258 -18.77 17.78 -13.69
C TYR A 258 -19.76 16.96 -14.52
N ASN A 259 -19.71 17.08 -15.85
CA ASN A 259 -20.75 16.55 -16.73
C ASN A 259 -20.22 15.65 -17.87
N GLY A 260 -18.89 15.58 -18.03
CA GLY A 260 -18.21 14.78 -19.05
C GLY A 260 -18.26 15.35 -20.47
N ASP A 261 -18.55 16.65 -20.64
CA ASP A 261 -18.65 17.31 -21.95
C ASP A 261 -17.30 17.80 -22.51
N GLY A 262 -16.23 17.73 -21.70
CA GLY A 262 -14.89 18.16 -22.04
C GLY A 262 -14.57 19.61 -21.69
N THR A 263 -15.52 20.35 -21.11
CA THR A 263 -15.32 21.69 -20.55
C THR A 263 -15.09 21.57 -19.05
N TYR A 264 -14.08 22.26 -18.53
CA TYR A 264 -13.83 22.31 -17.10
C TYR A 264 -14.56 23.49 -16.47
N GLU A 265 -15.51 23.22 -15.57
CA GLU A 265 -16.22 24.28 -14.83
C GLU A 265 -15.37 24.87 -13.70
N GLU A 266 -14.51 24.06 -13.09
CA GLU A 266 -13.61 24.50 -12.02
C GLU A 266 -12.16 24.26 -12.41
N ILE A 267 -11.32 25.28 -12.21
CA ILE A 267 -9.89 25.21 -12.42
C ILE A 267 -9.19 25.81 -11.21
N TYR A 268 -8.23 25.07 -10.67
CA TYR A 268 -7.43 25.44 -9.54
C TYR A 268 -5.95 25.43 -9.94
N HIS A 269 -5.17 26.38 -9.45
CA HIS A 269 -3.73 26.27 -9.39
C HIS A 269 -3.27 25.87 -7.99
N SER A 270 -2.11 25.23 -7.91
CA SER A 270 -1.47 24.91 -6.64
C SER A 270 -0.38 25.91 -6.27
N GLU A 271 -0.41 26.42 -5.04
CA GLU A 271 0.75 27.03 -4.40
C GLU A 271 1.49 25.95 -3.59
N ILE A 272 2.80 25.81 -3.84
CA ILE A 272 3.63 24.78 -3.22
C ILE A 272 4.71 25.42 -2.36
N THR A 273 4.87 24.90 -1.15
CA THR A 273 6.04 25.15 -0.29
C THR A 273 6.90 23.89 -0.25
N LYS A 274 8.23 24.07 -0.25
CA LYS A 274 9.20 22.98 -0.16
C LYS A 274 10.09 23.15 1.07
N THR A 275 10.55 22.04 1.64
CA THR A 275 11.59 22.04 2.68
C THR A 275 12.93 22.53 2.13
N VAL A 276 13.92 22.74 3.00
CA VAL A 276 15.27 23.15 2.57
C VAL A 276 15.99 22.09 1.74
N GLU A 277 15.65 20.82 1.94
CA GLU A 277 16.09 19.67 1.13
C GLU A 277 15.33 19.56 -0.20
N GLY A 278 14.29 20.38 -0.40
CA GLY A 278 13.47 20.43 -1.59
C GLY A 278 12.30 19.44 -1.61
N TYR A 279 11.93 18.87 -0.46
CA TYR A 279 10.77 17.97 -0.36
C TYR A 279 9.47 18.78 -0.34
N LEU A 280 8.36 18.16 -0.73
CA LEU A 280 7.05 18.81 -0.67
C LEU A 280 6.67 19.07 0.79
N GLU A 281 6.49 20.31 1.20
CA GLU A 281 6.13 20.66 2.59
C GLU A 281 4.65 21.04 2.69
N ALA A 282 4.12 21.74 1.69
CA ALA A 282 2.71 22.09 1.63
C ALA A 282 2.22 22.24 0.20
N VAL A 283 0.93 21.96 0.00
CA VAL A 283 0.17 22.26 -1.22
C VAL A 283 -1.09 23.00 -0.81
N ILE A 284 -1.40 24.11 -1.48
CA ILE A 284 -2.66 24.83 -1.35
C ILE A 284 -3.29 24.94 -2.72
N TRP A 285 -4.57 24.58 -2.86
CA TRP A 285 -5.31 24.75 -4.11
C TRP A 285 -6.18 25.98 -4.08
N ILE A 286 -6.04 26.81 -5.10
CA ILE A 286 -6.68 28.11 -5.24
C ILE A 286 -7.43 28.15 -6.56
N GLU A 287 -8.72 28.46 -6.50
CA GLU A 287 -9.59 28.56 -7.66
C GLU A 287 -9.19 29.77 -8.51
N ASP A 288 -8.93 29.56 -9.80
CA ASP A 288 -8.41 30.59 -10.70
C ASP A 288 -9.40 31.75 -10.91
N SER A 289 -10.68 31.45 -10.93
CA SER A 289 -11.74 32.41 -11.23
C SER A 289 -12.04 33.35 -10.07
N THR A 290 -11.84 32.91 -8.82
CA THR A 290 -12.26 33.63 -7.61
C THR A 290 -11.09 33.98 -6.68
N GLY A 291 -9.96 33.28 -6.79
CA GLY A 291 -8.88 33.33 -5.81
C GLY A 291 -9.23 32.63 -4.49
N ASN A 292 -10.37 31.92 -4.42
CA ASN A 292 -10.77 31.21 -3.21
C ASN A 292 -9.90 29.98 -3.02
N LYS A 293 -9.46 29.77 -1.78
CA LYS A 293 -8.74 28.57 -1.38
C LYS A 293 -9.75 27.42 -1.25
N LYS A 294 -9.41 26.23 -1.73
CA LYS A 294 -10.27 25.03 -1.63
C LYS A 294 -9.79 24.10 -0.53
N TRP A 295 -8.55 23.64 -0.63
CA TRP A 295 -7.97 22.69 0.31
C TRP A 295 -6.47 22.89 0.44
N LYS A 296 -5.93 22.44 1.57
CA LYS A 296 -4.50 22.48 1.86
C LYS A 296 -4.06 21.14 2.42
N ALA A 297 -2.89 20.67 2.02
CA ALA A 297 -2.18 19.59 2.69
C ALA A 297 -0.79 20.05 3.14
N THR A 298 -0.31 19.51 4.25
CA THR A 298 1.09 19.68 4.70
C THR A 298 1.73 18.35 4.99
N PHE A 299 3.04 18.27 4.76
CA PHE A 299 3.81 17.05 4.85
C PHE A 299 5.02 17.26 5.76
N ALA A 300 5.26 16.29 6.63
CA ALA A 300 6.44 16.24 7.48
C ALA A 300 7.20 14.94 7.24
N TYR A 301 8.51 14.99 7.43
CA TYR A 301 9.42 13.89 7.17
C TYR A 301 10.18 13.49 8.45
N ASP A 302 10.65 12.26 8.52
CA ASP A 302 11.54 11.81 9.58
C ASP A 302 13.01 12.22 9.33
N GLU A 303 13.89 11.83 10.25
CA GLU A 303 15.33 12.14 10.18
C GLU A 303 16.05 11.48 9.01
N GLU A 304 15.47 10.43 8.41
CA GLU A 304 15.96 9.76 7.21
C GLU A 304 15.39 10.39 5.93
N GLY A 305 14.48 11.35 6.06
CA GLY A 305 13.79 11.99 4.96
C GLY A 305 12.62 11.18 4.39
N LEU A 306 12.12 10.15 5.09
CA LEU A 306 10.91 9.43 4.70
C LEU A 306 9.66 10.20 5.16
N LEU A 307 8.57 10.14 4.39
CA LEU A 307 7.32 10.81 4.76
C LEU A 307 6.82 10.28 6.10
N LYS A 308 6.54 11.14 7.06
CA LYS A 308 6.10 10.74 8.40
C LYS A 308 4.67 11.13 8.70
N THR A 309 4.24 12.29 8.21
CA THR A 309 2.90 12.81 8.52
C THR A 309 2.37 13.60 7.34
N THR A 310 1.11 13.35 7.01
CA THR A 310 0.31 14.18 6.11
C THR A 310 -0.82 14.80 6.92
N LYS A 311 -1.04 16.11 6.77
CA LYS A 311 -2.17 16.81 7.39
C LYS A 311 -3.00 17.46 6.31
N ASP A 312 -4.29 17.15 6.28
CA ASP A 312 -5.26 17.72 5.38
C ASP A 312 -6.11 18.75 6.10
N TYR A 313 -6.38 19.86 5.41
CA TYR A 313 -7.11 20.99 5.94
C TYR A 313 -8.26 21.34 5.00
N GLU A 314 -9.44 21.54 5.59
CA GLU A 314 -10.60 22.08 4.90
C GLU A 314 -10.72 23.60 5.12
N MET A 315 -11.40 24.28 4.19
CA MET A 315 -11.71 25.70 4.32
C MET A 315 -13.05 25.89 5.03
N VAL A 316 -13.02 26.49 6.22
CA VAL A 316 -14.22 26.88 6.97
C VAL A 316 -14.25 28.41 7.06
N GLY A 317 -15.14 29.03 6.30
CA GLY A 317 -15.11 30.48 6.10
C GLY A 317 -13.85 30.88 5.34
N ASN A 318 -13.00 31.70 5.96
CA ASN A 318 -11.74 32.19 5.35
C ASN A 318 -10.49 31.59 6.00
N GLU A 319 -10.61 30.51 6.77
CA GLU A 319 -9.50 29.89 7.49
C GLU A 319 -9.37 28.41 7.14
N PHE A 320 -8.13 27.93 7.08
CA PHE A 320 -7.84 26.51 7.01
C PHE A 320 -8.00 25.91 8.41
N VAL A 321 -8.94 25.00 8.53
CA VAL A 321 -9.15 24.20 9.74
C VAL A 321 -8.60 22.82 9.47
N LEU A 322 -7.82 22.30 10.40
CA LEU A 322 -7.30 20.94 10.31
C LEU A 322 -8.47 19.97 10.26
N ASP A 323 -8.51 19.14 9.23
CA ASP A 323 -9.51 18.10 9.04
C ASP A 323 -8.98 16.74 9.52
N THR A 324 -7.88 16.30 8.91
CA THR A 324 -7.37 14.94 9.09
C THR A 324 -5.84 14.94 9.19
N ILE A 325 -5.29 14.05 10.02
CA ILE A 325 -3.86 13.74 10.06
C ILE A 325 -3.68 12.27 9.73
N TYR A 326 -2.78 11.96 8.82
CA TYR A 326 -2.27 10.62 8.57
C TYR A 326 -0.84 10.52 9.07
N THR A 327 -0.51 9.45 9.80
CA THR A 327 0.85 9.13 10.19
C THR A 327 1.32 7.91 9.42
N ASP A 328 2.49 8.06 8.79
CA ASP A 328 3.18 7.05 8.01
C ASP A 328 4.26 6.37 8.86
N VAL A 329 4.29 5.04 8.81
CA VAL A 329 5.31 4.21 9.43
C VAL A 329 5.96 3.35 8.36
N TRP A 330 7.27 3.50 8.22
CA TRP A 330 8.06 2.77 7.24
C TRP A 330 8.73 1.56 7.86
N TYR A 331 8.58 0.43 7.19
CA TYR A 331 9.31 -0.78 7.53
C TYR A 331 10.28 -1.13 6.40
N LYS A 332 11.57 -1.19 6.75
CA LYS A 332 12.65 -1.60 5.85
C LYS A 332 12.85 -3.11 5.92
N ASN A 333 13.26 -3.70 4.81
CA ASN A 333 13.65 -5.11 4.80
C ASN A 333 14.76 -5.35 5.82
N PRO A 334 14.57 -6.24 6.82
CA PRO A 334 15.57 -6.46 7.85
C PRO A 334 16.80 -7.24 7.36
N VAL A 335 16.79 -7.77 6.13
CA VAL A 335 18.02 -8.22 5.46
C VAL A 335 18.46 -7.17 4.44
N ASN A 336 19.75 -6.85 4.44
CA ASN A 336 20.37 -5.82 3.59
C ASN A 336 20.40 -6.22 2.10
N GLY A 337 19.26 -6.38 1.45
CA GLY A 337 19.16 -6.60 0.00
C GLY A 337 17.97 -5.92 -0.66
N PRO A 338 17.56 -6.34 -1.87
CA PRO A 338 16.72 -5.54 -2.75
C PRO A 338 15.28 -5.62 -2.22
N THR A 339 14.80 -4.49 -1.71
CA THR A 339 13.79 -4.41 -0.65
C THR A 339 12.33 -4.49 -1.10
N GLY A 340 11.54 -5.30 -0.42
CA GLY A 340 10.08 -5.16 -0.34
C GLY A 340 9.67 -4.25 0.82
N GLY A 341 10.14 -3.00 0.84
CA GLY A 341 9.76 -2.02 1.87
C GLY A 341 8.25 -1.77 1.85
N ILE A 342 7.67 -1.57 3.04
CA ILE A 342 6.22 -1.40 3.21
C ILE A 342 5.97 -0.12 4.00
N ASN A 343 5.12 0.73 3.44
CA ASN A 343 4.50 1.85 4.12
C ASN A 343 3.21 1.38 4.77
N VAL A 344 3.00 1.80 6.01
CA VAL A 344 1.73 1.69 6.69
C VAL A 344 1.29 3.07 7.09
N TYR A 345 0.02 3.40 6.88
CA TYR A 345 -0.53 4.68 7.28
C TYR A 345 -1.78 4.48 8.13
N PHE A 346 -2.04 5.43 9.02
CA PHE A 346 -3.26 5.47 9.82
C PHE A 346 -3.67 6.91 10.11
N GLN A 347 -4.97 7.13 10.28
CA GLN A 347 -5.47 8.41 10.75
C GLN A 347 -5.09 8.59 12.22
N SER A 348 -4.54 9.76 12.58
CA SER A 348 -4.01 10.05 13.91
C SER A 348 -4.48 11.38 14.49
N ASP A 349 -4.31 11.56 15.79
CA ASP A 349 -4.43 12.85 16.47
C ASP A 349 -3.17 13.72 16.24
N GLU A 350 -3.16 14.90 16.85
CA GLU A 350 -2.03 15.85 16.77
C GLU A 350 -0.73 15.33 17.41
N GLU A 351 -0.82 14.33 18.30
CA GLU A 351 0.34 13.67 18.90
C GLU A 351 0.82 12.48 18.05
N GLY A 352 0.14 12.18 16.93
CA GLY A 352 0.44 11.04 16.07
C GLY A 352 -0.13 9.71 16.60
N LYS A 353 -1.08 9.74 17.55
CA LYS A 353 -1.73 8.52 18.05
C LYS A 353 -2.90 8.14 17.14
N PRO A 354 -3.08 6.86 16.80
CA PRO A 354 -4.19 6.43 15.96
C PRO A 354 -5.57 6.81 16.53
N LEU A 355 -6.46 7.33 15.67
CA LEU A 355 -7.84 7.70 16.04
C LEU A 355 -8.85 6.55 15.88
N GLY A 356 -8.53 5.51 15.12
CA GLY A 356 -9.47 4.46 14.75
C GLY A 356 -8.77 3.23 14.22
N GLU A 357 -9.33 2.62 13.17
CA GLU A 357 -8.71 1.50 12.47
C GLU A 357 -7.28 1.85 12.04
N TYR A 358 -6.33 0.97 12.34
CA TYR A 358 -4.97 1.15 11.87
C TYR A 358 -4.39 -0.19 11.44
N GLU A 359 -3.38 -0.10 10.57
CA GLU A 359 -2.53 -1.23 10.26
C GLU A 359 -1.24 -1.08 11.08
N THR A 360 -0.70 -2.19 11.58
CA THR A 360 0.70 -2.23 12.05
C THR A 360 1.41 -3.40 11.43
N ILE A 361 2.73 -3.30 11.38
CA ILE A 361 3.58 -4.40 10.94
C ILE A 361 4.55 -4.79 12.04
N ALA A 362 4.62 -6.09 12.32
CA ALA A 362 5.76 -6.69 13.00
C ALA A 362 6.58 -7.43 11.94
N TRP A 363 7.79 -6.95 11.62
CA TRP A 363 8.62 -7.55 10.57
C TRP A 363 10.02 -7.92 11.08
N THR A 364 10.40 -9.18 10.82
CA THR A 364 11.68 -9.79 11.18
C THR A 364 12.24 -10.57 9.98
N VAL A 365 13.42 -11.18 10.15
CA VAL A 365 14.05 -12.00 9.10
C VAL A 365 13.35 -13.35 8.86
N THR A 366 12.40 -13.75 9.70
CA THR A 366 11.67 -15.04 9.58
C THR A 366 10.16 -14.89 9.54
N GLN A 367 9.62 -13.71 9.82
CA GLN A 367 8.19 -13.49 9.92
C GLN A 367 7.83 -12.03 9.63
N LYS A 368 6.70 -11.82 8.95
CA LYS A 368 6.05 -10.53 8.81
C LYS A 368 4.57 -10.67 9.16
N THR A 369 4.10 -9.87 10.11
CA THR A 369 2.70 -9.88 10.54
C THR A 369 2.09 -8.52 10.31
N HIS A 370 1.07 -8.46 9.47
CA HIS A 370 0.20 -7.30 9.31
C HIS A 370 -0.99 -7.46 10.25
N HIS A 371 -1.20 -6.47 11.09
CA HIS A 371 -2.33 -6.40 11.99
C HIS A 371 -3.26 -5.30 11.51
N TYR A 372 -4.53 -5.62 11.30
CA TYR A 372 -5.57 -4.67 10.95
C TYR A 372 -6.51 -4.55 12.13
N TYR A 373 -6.75 -3.32 12.59
CA TYR A 373 -7.58 -3.04 13.75
C TYR A 373 -8.87 -2.35 13.31
N SER A 374 -10.01 -2.62 13.95
CA SER A 374 -11.24 -1.81 13.80
C SER A 374 -11.32 -0.65 14.80
N SER A 375 -10.54 -0.73 15.86
CA SER A 375 -10.36 0.34 16.84
C SER A 375 -9.09 0.08 17.65
N PRO A 376 -8.57 1.05 18.43
CA PRO A 376 -7.39 0.82 19.25
C PRO A 376 -7.53 -0.40 20.18
N GLY A 377 -6.71 -1.43 19.91
CA GLY A 377 -6.70 -2.69 20.68
C GLY A 377 -7.69 -3.74 20.20
N GLU A 378 -8.46 -3.47 19.13
CA GLU A 378 -9.46 -4.37 18.57
C GLU A 378 -9.04 -4.85 17.18
N GLU A 379 -8.30 -5.96 17.13
CA GLU A 379 -7.82 -6.54 15.88
C GLU A 379 -8.97 -7.23 15.13
N VAL A 380 -9.11 -6.95 13.83
CA VAL A 380 -10.12 -7.55 12.95
C VAL A 380 -9.54 -8.50 11.92
N ILE A 381 -8.31 -8.25 11.47
CA ILE A 381 -7.62 -9.16 10.56
C ILE A 381 -6.17 -9.23 10.99
N ARG A 382 -5.62 -10.43 11.03
CA ARG A 382 -4.17 -10.65 11.11
C ARG A 382 -3.72 -11.42 9.88
N THR A 383 -2.72 -10.90 9.19
CA THR A 383 -2.03 -11.63 8.13
C THR A 383 -0.61 -11.92 8.58
N THR A 384 -0.31 -13.19 8.87
CA THR A 384 1.03 -13.65 9.26
C THR A 384 1.69 -14.36 8.09
N ASP A 385 2.75 -13.77 7.56
CA ASP A 385 3.64 -14.38 6.59
C ASP A 385 4.85 -14.99 7.33
N SER A 386 5.08 -16.30 7.19
CA SER A 386 6.41 -16.86 7.48
C SER A 386 7.34 -16.51 6.33
N LEU A 387 8.60 -16.21 6.59
CA LEU A 387 9.53 -15.74 5.56
C LEU A 387 10.77 -16.62 5.46
N GLU A 388 11.28 -16.75 4.24
CA GLU A 388 12.60 -17.30 3.97
C GLU A 388 13.56 -16.21 3.53
N LYS A 389 14.79 -16.25 4.05
CA LYS A 389 15.90 -15.46 3.55
C LYS A 389 16.52 -16.14 2.34
N ILE A 390 16.42 -15.51 1.18
CA ILE A 390 16.93 -16.04 -0.08
C ILE A 390 18.02 -15.13 -0.60
N ARG A 391 19.08 -15.72 -1.15
CA ARG A 391 20.16 -14.98 -1.80
C ARG A 391 19.72 -14.57 -3.20
N VAL A 392 19.82 -13.28 -3.50
CA VAL A 392 19.63 -12.74 -4.84
C VAL A 392 20.97 -12.84 -5.58
N GLN A 393 20.95 -13.45 -6.76
CA GLN A 393 22.16 -13.66 -7.58
C GLN A 393 22.57 -12.41 -8.33
#